data_AF-A0A2V5QYI5-F1
#
_entry.id   AF-A0A2V5QYI5-F1
#
_cell.length_a   1.000
_cell.length_b   1.000
_cell.length_c   1.000
_cell.angle_alpha   90.00
_cell.angle_beta   90.00
_cell.angle_gamma   90.00
#
_symmetry.space_group_name_H-M   'P 1'
#
loop_
_entity.id
_entity.type
_entity.pdbx_description
1 polymer ?
#
loop_
_entity_poly.entity_id
_entity_poly.type
_entity_poly.pdbx_seq_one_letter_code
_entity_poly.pdbx_strand_id
1 'polypeptide(L)'
;MQGTGGCVFDFLVSNSGYATELGAFTGYAEFIPNLCDLTYTGFFYWTAANGDQISGPFSGYLTPTATQGVFDNHETAIVTGGTGRFAGATGIFTLTGQVNFATLSFALPWKGTISSVGSTK
;
A
#
# COMPACT_ATOMS: atom_id res chain seq x y z
N MET A 1 -6.67 12.65 -29.23
CA MET A 1 -7.45 13.82 -28.79
C MET A 1 -8.51 13.34 -27.80
N GLN A 2 -8.32 13.54 -26.50
CA GLN A 2 -9.34 14.06 -25.57
C GLN A 2 -8.65 14.39 -24.25
N GLY A 3 -8.54 15.67 -23.93
CA GLY A 3 -8.08 16.13 -22.62
C GLY A 3 -9.24 16.15 -21.64
N THR A 4 -8.92 15.97 -20.36
CA THR A 4 -9.71 16.48 -19.24
C THR A 4 -8.77 16.70 -18.07
N GLY A 5 -8.75 17.91 -17.51
CA GLY A 5 -7.98 18.28 -16.33
C GLY A 5 -8.49 17.57 -15.07
N GLY A 6 -8.34 16.25 -15.03
CA GLY A 6 -8.61 15.43 -13.86
C GLY A 6 -7.37 15.37 -12.97
N CYS A 7 -7.57 15.53 -11.67
CA CYS A 7 -6.54 15.31 -10.66
C CYS A 7 -6.37 13.84 -10.27
N VAL A 8 -7.19 12.94 -10.83
CA VAL A 8 -7.18 11.51 -10.51
C VAL A 8 -6.32 10.78 -11.53
N PHE A 9 -5.35 10.03 -11.03
CA PHE A 9 -4.44 9.22 -11.81
C PHE A 9 -4.51 7.76 -11.35
N ASP A 10 -4.05 6.85 -12.19
CA ASP A 10 -3.97 5.42 -11.88
C ASP A 10 -2.54 4.94 -12.16
N PHE A 11 -1.92 4.35 -11.16
CA PHE A 11 -0.57 3.81 -11.21
C PHE A 11 -0.57 2.35 -10.77
N LEU A 12 0.01 1.48 -11.60
CA LEU A 12 0.45 0.16 -11.16
C LEU A 12 1.87 0.29 -10.61
N VAL A 13 2.02 0.05 -9.31
CA VAL A 13 3.27 0.23 -8.59
C VAL A 13 3.83 -1.13 -8.17
N SER A 14 5.11 -1.37 -8.41
CA SER A 14 5.82 -2.55 -7.87
C SER A 14 6.44 -2.22 -6.52
N ASN A 15 6.39 -3.16 -5.58
CA ASN A 15 6.93 -2.97 -4.25
C ASN A 15 7.61 -4.23 -3.69
N SER A 16 8.46 -4.03 -2.69
CA SER A 16 9.08 -5.08 -1.92
C SER A 16 9.42 -4.58 -0.53
N GLY A 17 9.61 -5.51 0.41
CA GLY A 17 9.93 -5.14 1.77
C GLY A 17 10.14 -6.33 2.68
N TYR A 18 10.27 -6.01 3.97
CA TYR A 18 10.31 -6.99 5.04
C TYR A 18 9.26 -6.64 6.08
N ALA A 19 8.56 -7.66 6.53
CA ALA A 19 7.40 -7.59 7.38
C ALA A 19 7.49 -8.72 8.42
N THR A 20 7.30 -8.46 9.72
CA THR A 20 7.48 -9.51 10.75
C THR A 20 6.66 -10.77 10.47
N GLU A 21 5.38 -10.62 10.09
CA GLU A 21 4.47 -11.75 9.85
C GLU A 21 4.60 -12.36 8.43
N LEU A 22 5.04 -11.57 7.45
CA LEU A 22 5.22 -12.05 6.07
C LEU A 22 6.63 -12.59 5.80
N GLY A 23 7.63 -12.10 6.54
CA GLY A 23 9.03 -12.13 6.16
C GLY A 23 9.32 -11.15 5.02
N ALA A 24 10.31 -11.49 4.19
CA ALA A 24 10.55 -10.78 2.94
C ALA A 24 9.37 -11.00 1.98
N PHE A 25 8.94 -9.94 1.31
CA PHE A 25 7.85 -9.97 0.35
C PHE A 25 8.14 -9.11 -0.88
N THR A 26 7.45 -9.43 -1.97
CA THR A 26 7.35 -8.61 -3.18
C THR A 26 5.90 -8.50 -3.59
N GLY A 27 5.54 -7.50 -4.40
CA GLY A 27 4.16 -7.32 -4.80
C GLY A 27 3.94 -6.16 -5.74
N TYR A 28 2.66 -5.89 -5.96
CA TYR A 28 2.21 -4.71 -6.67
C TYR A 28 1.00 -4.09 -5.98
N ALA A 29 0.72 -2.84 -6.31
CA ALA A 29 -0.47 -2.13 -5.87
C ALA A 29 -1.02 -1.28 -7.01
N GLU A 30 -2.35 -1.25 -7.10
CA GLU A 30 -3.09 -0.22 -7.83
C GLU A 30 -3.16 1.01 -6.92
N PHE A 31 -2.59 2.12 -7.34
CA PHE A 31 -2.53 3.38 -6.58
C PHE A 31 -3.24 4.48 -7.35
N ILE A 32 -4.32 4.99 -6.76
CA ILE A 32 -5.25 5.92 -7.41
C ILE A 32 -5.28 7.24 -6.63
N PRO A 33 -4.29 8.15 -6.83
CA PRO A 33 -4.24 9.43 -6.15
C PRO A 33 -5.14 10.49 -6.82
N ASN A 34 -5.75 11.32 -5.97
CA ASN A 34 -6.37 12.58 -6.34
C ASN A 34 -5.46 13.75 -5.92
N LEU A 35 -4.74 14.34 -6.88
CA LEU A 35 -3.78 15.42 -6.60
C LEU A 35 -4.44 16.77 -6.30
N CYS A 36 -5.76 16.91 -6.45
CA CYS A 36 -6.48 18.16 -6.12
C CYS A 36 -6.69 18.29 -4.61
N ASP A 37 -6.95 17.19 -3.91
CA ASP A 37 -7.19 17.15 -2.47
C ASP A 37 -6.14 16.33 -1.70
N LEU A 38 -5.18 15.75 -2.42
CA LEU A 38 -4.09 14.93 -1.90
C LEU A 38 -4.54 13.67 -1.17
N THR A 39 -5.75 13.17 -1.46
CA THR A 39 -6.24 11.87 -0.99
C THR A 39 -5.99 10.78 -2.02
N TYR A 40 -6.05 9.52 -1.60
CA TYR A 40 -5.92 8.41 -2.52
C TYR A 40 -6.58 7.13 -2.02
N THR A 41 -6.82 6.22 -2.95
CA THR A 41 -7.28 4.85 -2.68
C THR A 41 -6.44 3.87 -3.48
N GLY A 42 -6.61 2.57 -3.20
CA GLY A 42 -5.95 1.54 -3.98
C GLY A 42 -6.18 0.14 -3.46
N PHE A 43 -5.50 -0.82 -4.09
CA PHE A 43 -5.56 -2.22 -3.71
C PHE A 43 -4.17 -2.86 -3.87
N PHE A 44 -3.72 -3.59 -2.84
CA PHE A 44 -2.40 -4.21 -2.82
C PHE A 44 -2.46 -5.73 -2.98
N TYR A 45 -1.40 -6.30 -3.54
CA TYR A 45 -1.19 -7.73 -3.73
C TYR A 45 0.26 -8.08 -3.38
N TRP A 46 0.48 -8.62 -2.18
CA TRP A 46 1.81 -8.96 -1.68
C TRP A 46 2.00 -10.46 -1.58
N THR A 47 3.17 -10.93 -1.98
CA THR A 47 3.59 -12.32 -1.97
C THR A 47 4.77 -12.49 -1.03
N ALA A 48 4.61 -13.31 0.00
CA ALA A 48 5.68 -13.70 0.90
C ALA A 48 6.69 -14.63 0.20
N ALA A 49 7.89 -14.76 0.74
CA ALA A 49 8.96 -15.59 0.17
C ALA A 49 8.61 -17.07 -0.07
N ASN A 50 7.60 -17.61 0.65
CA ASN A 50 7.13 -18.98 0.46
C ASN A 50 6.02 -19.12 -0.60
N GLY A 51 5.63 -18.02 -1.27
CA GLY A 51 4.59 -17.99 -2.30
C GLY A 51 3.17 -17.70 -1.77
N ASP A 52 2.98 -17.66 -0.45
CA ASP A 52 1.69 -17.28 0.14
C ASP A 52 1.42 -15.79 -0.04
N GLN A 53 0.16 -15.42 -0.17
CA GLN A 53 -0.23 -14.05 -0.52
C GLN A 53 -1.14 -13.43 0.54
N ILE A 54 -1.09 -12.10 0.62
CA ILE A 54 -2.12 -11.27 1.23
C ILE A 54 -2.52 -10.16 0.26
N SER A 55 -3.75 -9.70 0.39
CA SER A 55 -4.27 -8.62 -0.43
C SER A 55 -5.38 -7.85 0.26
N GLY A 56 -5.64 -6.64 -0.24
CA GLY A 56 -6.77 -5.86 0.22
C GLY A 56 -6.71 -4.38 -0.15
N PRO A 57 -7.76 -3.64 0.23
CA PRO A 57 -7.85 -2.22 -0.07
C PRO A 57 -6.98 -1.39 0.87
N PHE A 58 -6.58 -0.22 0.39
CA PHE A 58 -5.99 0.83 1.20
C PHE A 58 -6.52 2.20 0.81
N SER A 59 -6.39 3.15 1.73
CA SER A 59 -6.70 4.55 1.49
C SER A 59 -5.82 5.43 2.37
N GLY A 60 -5.61 6.66 1.94
CA GLY A 60 -4.75 7.57 2.66
C GLY A 60 -4.79 8.99 2.13
N TYR A 61 -3.87 9.79 2.65
CA TYR A 61 -3.64 11.15 2.19
C TYR A 61 -2.16 11.50 2.23
N LEU A 62 -1.83 12.53 1.48
CA LEU A 62 -0.49 13.06 1.31
C LEU A 62 -0.42 14.48 1.90
N THR A 63 0.70 14.84 2.52
CA THR A 63 0.97 16.21 2.93
C THR A 63 2.22 16.74 2.22
N PRO A 64 2.18 17.94 1.64
CA PRO A 64 3.35 18.52 0.98
C PRO A 64 4.53 18.69 1.95
N THR A 65 5.74 18.42 1.47
CA THR A 65 6.97 18.76 2.20
C THR A 65 7.58 20.05 1.67
N ALA A 66 8.68 20.51 2.27
CA ALA A 66 9.45 21.63 1.74
C ALA A 66 10.11 21.34 0.37
N THR A 67 10.25 20.05 0.01
CA THR A 67 10.84 19.62 -1.26
C THR A 67 9.75 19.38 -2.28
N GLN A 68 9.78 20.11 -3.40
CA GLN A 68 8.79 19.98 -4.46
C GLN A 68 8.75 18.55 -5.03
N GLY A 69 7.54 17.99 -5.15
CA GLY A 69 7.33 16.62 -5.65
C GLY A 69 7.50 15.52 -4.60
N VAL A 70 7.90 15.86 -3.37
CA VAL A 70 7.99 14.95 -2.23
C VAL A 70 6.87 15.22 -1.25
N PHE A 71 6.18 14.16 -0.85
CA PHE A 71 5.03 14.20 0.05
C PHE A 71 5.23 13.22 1.19
N ASP A 72 4.84 13.63 2.40
CA ASP A 72 4.68 12.69 3.51
C ASP A 72 3.36 11.93 3.32
N ASN A 73 3.40 10.63 3.59
CA ASN A 73 2.33 9.68 3.33
C ASN A 73 1.67 9.21 4.62
N HIS A 74 0.35 9.12 4.60
CA HIS A 74 -0.47 8.60 5.70
C HIS A 74 -1.48 7.58 5.16
N GLU A 75 -1.10 6.31 5.19
CA GLU A 75 -1.92 5.20 4.66
C GLU A 75 -2.52 4.35 5.77
N THR A 76 -3.75 3.86 5.54
CA THR A 76 -4.30 2.70 6.23
C THR A 76 -4.72 1.65 5.20
N ALA A 77 -4.29 0.41 5.43
CA ALA A 77 -4.58 -0.74 4.61
C ALA A 77 -5.23 -1.84 5.44
N ILE A 78 -6.12 -2.61 4.80
CA ILE A 78 -6.88 -3.69 5.42
C ILE A 78 -6.57 -4.97 4.65
N VAL A 79 -6.21 -6.04 5.34
CA VAL A 79 -6.10 -7.37 4.74
C VAL A 79 -7.49 -7.98 4.66
N THR A 80 -7.94 -8.25 3.45
CA THR A 80 -9.26 -8.87 3.17
C THR A 80 -9.14 -10.19 2.40
N GLY A 81 -7.95 -10.49 1.87
CA GLY A 81 -7.68 -11.73 1.15
C GLY A 81 -6.32 -12.31 1.55
N GLY A 82 -6.21 -13.63 1.44
CA GLY A 82 -4.95 -14.33 1.61
C GLY A 82 -5.01 -15.79 1.16
N THR A 83 -3.84 -16.36 0.91
CA THR A 83 -3.67 -17.74 0.43
C THR A 83 -2.70 -18.52 1.33
N GLY A 84 -2.68 -19.85 1.21
CA GLY A 84 -1.77 -20.70 1.98
C GLY A 84 -1.89 -20.48 3.48
N ARG A 85 -0.79 -20.14 4.17
CA ARG A 85 -0.79 -19.85 5.61
C ARG A 85 -1.56 -18.58 6.00
N PHE A 86 -1.99 -17.77 5.03
CA PHE A 86 -2.81 -16.57 5.24
C PHE A 86 -4.25 -16.75 4.74
N ALA A 87 -4.67 -17.99 4.43
CA ALA A 87 -6.06 -18.25 4.08
C ALA A 87 -7.00 -17.80 5.22
N GLY A 88 -7.90 -16.87 4.92
CA GLY A 88 -8.82 -16.27 5.89
C GLY A 88 -8.18 -15.25 6.85
N ALA A 89 -6.95 -14.80 6.58
CA ALA A 89 -6.31 -13.77 7.38
C ALA A 89 -7.05 -12.43 7.25
N THR A 90 -7.13 -11.72 8.36
CA THR A 90 -7.56 -10.32 8.46
C THR A 90 -6.42 -9.50 9.05
N GLY A 91 -6.47 -8.19 8.91
CA GLY A 91 -5.43 -7.34 9.44
C GLY A 91 -5.68 -5.90 9.12
N ILE A 92 -5.10 -5.02 9.94
CA ILE A 92 -5.10 -3.59 9.70
C ILE A 92 -3.68 -3.11 9.94
N PHE A 93 -3.21 -2.29 9.02
CA PHE A 93 -1.90 -1.70 9.15
C PHE A 93 -1.82 -0.32 8.52
N THR A 94 -0.84 0.44 8.99
CA THR A 94 -0.53 1.78 8.49
C THR A 94 0.82 1.77 7.81
N LEU A 95 0.95 2.57 6.75
CA LEU A 95 2.25 2.89 6.19
C LEU A 95 2.46 4.39 6.19
N THR A 96 3.53 4.81 6.86
CA THR A 96 3.89 6.23 6.98
C THR A 96 5.31 6.41 6.50
N GLY A 97 5.55 7.37 5.63
CA GLY A 97 6.85 7.58 5.00
C GLY A 97 6.76 8.63 3.91
N GLN A 98 7.59 8.52 2.88
CA GLN A 98 7.61 9.50 1.80
C GLN A 98 7.35 8.88 0.44
N VAL A 99 6.60 9.61 -0.38
CA VAL A 99 6.40 9.36 -1.81
C VAL A 99 7.04 10.52 -2.57
N ASN A 100 7.85 10.19 -3.57
CA ASN A 100 8.49 11.15 -4.45
C ASN A 100 7.98 10.94 -5.88
N PHE A 101 7.12 11.86 -6.34
CA PHE A 101 6.57 11.82 -7.70
C PHE A 101 7.56 12.32 -8.76
N ALA A 102 8.62 13.03 -8.38
CA ALA A 102 9.66 13.44 -9.32
C ALA A 102 10.55 12.26 -9.75
N THR A 103 10.79 11.30 -8.84
CA THR A 103 11.59 10.10 -9.10
C THR A 103 10.77 8.82 -9.20
N LEU A 104 9.45 8.89 -8.98
CA LEU A 104 8.53 7.74 -8.97
C LEU A 104 8.96 6.64 -7.97
N SER A 105 9.33 7.06 -6.76
CA SER A 105 9.82 6.15 -5.70
C SER A 105 9.14 6.43 -4.37
N PHE A 106 9.09 5.44 -3.50
CA PHE A 106 8.55 5.57 -2.15
C PHE A 106 9.34 4.72 -1.16
N ALA A 107 9.29 5.12 0.11
CA ALA A 107 9.81 4.35 1.23
C ALA A 107 8.83 4.49 2.39
N LEU A 108 8.08 3.43 2.68
CA LEU A 108 6.93 3.46 3.57
C LEU A 108 7.07 2.43 4.69
N PRO A 109 7.69 2.81 5.84
CA PRO A 109 7.67 2.01 7.05
C PRO A 109 6.27 1.49 7.37
N TRP A 110 6.19 0.17 7.55
CA TRP A 110 4.97 -0.55 7.85
C TRP A 110 4.81 -0.77 9.36
N LYS A 111 3.62 -0.52 9.90
CA LYS A 111 3.26 -0.83 11.28
C LYS A 111 1.82 -1.33 11.37
N GLY A 112 1.60 -2.50 11.96
CA GLY A 112 0.26 -3.04 12.15
C GLY A 112 0.28 -4.51 12.50
N THR A 113 -0.84 -5.19 12.27
CA THR A 113 -1.00 -6.61 12.56
C THR A 113 -1.71 -7.33 11.43
N ILE A 114 -1.36 -8.60 11.27
CA ILE A 114 -2.07 -9.54 10.42
C ILE A 114 -2.35 -10.74 11.31
N SER A 115 -3.60 -11.20 11.32
CA SER A 115 -3.97 -12.39 12.07
C SER A 115 -3.23 -13.59 11.47
N SER A 116 -2.49 -14.32 12.30
CA SER A 116 -2.04 -15.66 11.92
C SER A 116 -3.23 -16.62 11.82
N VAL A 117 -3.10 -17.65 10.98
CA VAL A 117 -4.04 -18.77 10.99
C VAL A 117 -4.17 -19.35 12.41
N GLY A 118 -5.39 -19.41 12.92
CA GLY A 118 -5.70 -19.95 14.26
C GLY A 118 -5.79 -18.91 15.39
N SER A 119 -5.72 -17.60 15.12
CA SER A 119 -5.92 -16.57 16.14
C SER A 119 -7.38 -16.39 16.59
N THR A 120 -8.34 -17.12 16.02
CA THR A 120 -9.66 -17.29 16.61
C THR A 120 -9.60 -18.36 17.70
N LYS A 121 -9.36 -17.90 18.93
CA LYS A 121 -9.86 -18.56 20.14
C LYS A 121 -10.74 -17.60 20.91
#